data_AF-A0A7C9I0G0-F1
#
_entry.id   AF-A0A7C9I0G0-F1
#
_cell.length_a   1.000
_cell.length_b   1.000
_cell.length_c   1.000
_cell.angle_alpha   90.00
_cell.angle_beta   90.00
_cell.angle_gamma   90.00
#
_symmetry.space_group_name_H-M   'P 1'
#
loop_
_entity.id
_entity.type
_entity.pdbx_description
1 polymer ?
#
loop_
_entity_poly.entity_id
_entity_poly.type
_entity_poly.pdbx_seq_one_letter_code
_entity_poly.pdbx_strand_id
1 'polypeptide(L)'
;MSIKDNFSPEEWTTVMNGPGRAGAAVVAASPSGITGLLAEGRALALAVRAGLSAPGRTPLLEAMAADLLGPAPERAARQESATSMDDARDQSLQGVRQAAWLVSAKTSPEDAAAYRHLLLKVADEVANAAKEGGFLGIGGEQVNDRERAVLDELRRLLGTEPAPSPLLSPSPDGSGNSN
;
A
#
# COMPACT_ATOMS: atom_id res chain seq x y z
N MET A 1 -2.21 25.77 11.56
CA MET A 1 -3.00 24.80 10.78
C MET A 1 -2.15 23.57 10.58
N SER A 2 -2.69 22.43 10.96
CA SER A 2 -2.11 21.13 10.68
C SER A 2 -2.62 20.64 9.34
N ILE A 3 -1.84 19.84 8.61
CA ILE A 3 -2.33 19.16 7.40
C ILE A 3 -3.55 18.26 7.70
N LYS A 4 -3.72 17.84 8.96
CA LYS A 4 -4.88 17.09 9.44
C LYS A 4 -6.19 17.90 9.34
N ASP A 5 -6.13 19.23 9.40
CA ASP A 5 -7.31 20.11 9.32
C ASP A 5 -7.96 20.06 7.92
N ASN A 6 -7.27 19.51 6.91
CA ASN A 6 -7.81 19.31 5.56
C ASN A 6 -8.78 18.12 5.47
N PHE A 7 -8.84 17.28 6.51
CA PHE A 7 -9.61 16.04 6.53
C PHE A 7 -10.70 16.08 7.61
N SER A 8 -11.86 15.48 7.31
CA SER A 8 -12.82 15.08 8.34
C SER A 8 -12.23 13.96 9.22
N PRO A 9 -12.78 13.71 10.41
CA PRO A 9 -12.36 12.58 11.25
C PRO A 9 -12.41 11.22 10.54
N GLU A 10 -13.43 10.99 9.71
CA GLU A 10 -13.63 9.76 8.94
C GLU A 10 -12.64 9.63 7.79
N GLU A 11 -12.39 10.73 7.08
CA GLU A 11 -11.39 10.77 6.01
C GLU A 11 -9.97 10.56 6.58
N TRP A 12 -9.66 11.20 7.70
CA TRP A 12 -8.38 10.99 8.37
C TRP A 12 -8.20 9.55 8.83
N THR A 13 -9.27 8.93 9.34
CA THR A 13 -9.27 7.50 9.67
C THR A 13 -8.99 6.63 8.44
N THR A 14 -9.57 6.99 7.29
CA THR A 14 -9.31 6.30 6.01
C THR A 14 -7.85 6.43 5.59
N VAL A 15 -7.26 7.63 5.71
CA VAL A 15 -5.83 7.88 5.43
C VAL A 15 -4.93 7.09 6.37
N MET A 16 -5.23 7.05 7.67
CA MET A 16 -4.47 6.28 8.66
C MET A 16 -4.55 4.76 8.43
N ASN A 17 -5.67 4.26 7.90
CA ASN A 17 -5.86 2.84 7.62
C ASN A 17 -5.27 2.37 6.29
N GLY A 18 -4.99 3.28 5.35
CA GLY A 18 -4.47 2.95 4.02
C GLY A 18 -3.22 2.04 4.03
N PRO A 19 -2.17 2.34 4.83
CA PRO A 19 -1.00 1.46 4.94
C PRO A 19 -1.36 0.05 5.42
N GLY A 20 -2.28 -0.05 6.38
CA GLY A 20 -2.81 -1.32 6.87
C GLY A 20 -3.53 -2.10 5.77
N ARG A 21 -4.38 -1.43 4.99
CA ARG A 21 -5.11 -2.02 3.85
C ARG A 21 -4.14 -2.53 2.77
N ALA A 22 -3.04 -1.82 2.49
CA ALA A 22 -2.05 -2.26 1.49
C ALA A 22 -1.39 -3.59 1.89
N GLY A 23 -0.96 -3.73 3.14
CA GLY A 23 -0.41 -4.99 3.62
C GLY A 23 -1.46 -6.09 3.77
N ALA A 24 -2.69 -5.76 4.17
CA ALA A 24 -3.79 -6.71 4.23
C ALA A 24 -4.14 -7.31 2.86
N ALA A 25 -4.03 -6.54 1.77
CA ALA A 25 -4.23 -7.05 0.41
C ALA A 25 -3.22 -8.17 0.06
N VAL A 26 -1.96 -8.04 0.50
CA VAL A 26 -0.91 -9.05 0.31
C VAL A 26 -1.21 -10.30 1.13
N VAL A 27 -1.50 -10.12 2.43
CA VAL A 27 -1.87 -11.24 3.33
C VAL A 27 -3.08 -11.99 2.78
N ALA A 28 -4.08 -11.28 2.26
CA ALA A 28 -5.29 -11.90 1.73
C ALA A 28 -5.01 -12.77 0.49
N ALA A 29 -3.99 -12.44 -0.29
CA ALA A 29 -3.61 -13.19 -1.49
C ALA A 29 -2.92 -14.52 -1.17
N SER A 30 -2.31 -14.65 0.01
CA SER A 30 -1.55 -15.82 0.43
C SER A 30 -1.45 -15.90 1.96
N PRO A 31 -2.53 -16.24 2.67
CA PRO A 31 -2.50 -16.36 4.13
C PRO A 31 -1.60 -17.53 4.55
N SER A 32 -0.78 -17.31 5.57
CA SER A 32 0.20 -18.28 6.09
C SER A 32 -0.42 -19.37 6.99
N GLY A 33 -1.75 -19.52 6.98
CA GLY A 33 -2.51 -20.48 7.79
C GLY A 33 -2.98 -19.94 9.16
N ILE A 34 -3.55 -20.84 10.00
CA ILE A 34 -4.32 -20.52 11.21
C ILE A 34 -3.49 -19.83 12.32
N THR A 35 -2.17 -20.12 12.39
CA THR A 35 -1.22 -19.43 13.30
C THR A 35 -0.59 -18.19 12.67
N GLY A 36 -0.77 -17.99 11.36
CA GLY A 36 -0.19 -16.93 10.56
C GLY A 36 -0.84 -15.57 10.80
N LEU A 37 -2.17 -15.50 10.95
CA LEU A 37 -2.91 -14.23 11.05
C LEU A 37 -2.45 -13.28 12.17
N LEU A 38 -2.05 -13.81 13.33
CA LEU A 38 -1.52 -12.98 14.42
C LEU A 38 -0.10 -12.47 14.11
N ALA A 39 0.72 -13.32 13.48
CA ALA A 39 2.07 -12.95 13.04
C ALA A 39 2.01 -11.93 11.90
N GLU A 40 1.10 -12.12 10.95
CA GLU A 40 0.79 -11.21 9.84
C GLU A 40 0.31 -9.86 10.35
N GLY A 41 -0.58 -9.83 11.36
CA GLY A 41 -1.00 -8.59 12.01
C GLY A 41 0.16 -7.84 12.69
N ARG A 42 1.10 -8.57 13.31
CA ARG A 42 2.32 -7.96 13.88
C ARG A 42 3.26 -7.44 12.80
N ALA A 43 3.49 -8.21 11.74
CA ALA A 43 4.33 -7.81 10.60
C ALA A 43 3.77 -6.52 9.97
N LEU A 44 2.45 -6.44 9.78
CA LEU A 44 1.78 -5.25 9.29
C LEU A 44 2.02 -4.04 10.21
N ALA A 45 1.80 -4.20 11.52
CA ALA A 45 2.02 -3.11 12.48
C ALA A 45 3.48 -2.63 12.50
N LEU A 46 4.44 -3.56 12.41
CA LEU A 46 5.86 -3.24 12.34
C LEU A 46 6.21 -2.51 11.03
N ALA A 47 5.70 -2.97 9.89
CA ALA A 47 5.93 -2.37 8.59
C ALA A 47 5.38 -0.93 8.53
N VAL A 48 4.16 -0.70 9.02
CA VAL A 48 3.56 0.65 9.10
C VAL A 48 4.41 1.56 9.97
N ARG A 49 4.81 1.10 11.16
CA ARG A 49 5.66 1.87 12.08
C ARG A 49 7.02 2.18 11.45
N ALA A 50 7.66 1.21 10.80
CA ALA A 50 8.94 1.40 10.12
C ALA A 50 8.83 2.41 8.97
N GLY A 51 7.76 2.33 8.16
CA GLY A 51 7.50 3.29 7.09
C GLY A 51 7.33 4.73 7.59
N LEU A 52 6.64 4.90 8.72
CA LEU A 52 6.41 6.21 9.34
C LEU A 52 7.55 6.71 10.24
N SER A 53 8.57 5.90 10.52
CA SER A 53 9.75 6.31 11.30
C SER A 53 10.91 6.79 10.43
N ALA A 54 10.76 6.77 9.10
CA ALA A 54 11.81 7.20 8.18
C ALA A 54 12.14 8.70 8.36
N PRO A 55 13.41 9.11 8.20
CA PRO A 55 13.78 10.53 8.18
C PRO A 55 13.28 11.21 6.89
N GLY A 56 13.11 12.54 6.94
CA GLY A 56 12.70 13.33 5.77
C GLY A 56 11.23 13.18 5.41
N ARG A 57 10.34 13.09 6.41
CA ARG A 57 8.90 12.97 6.21
C ARG A 57 8.29 14.27 5.69
N THR A 58 7.37 14.13 4.75
CA THR A 58 6.50 15.22 4.33
C THR A 58 5.53 15.59 5.46
N PRO A 59 4.90 16.78 5.45
CA PRO A 59 3.95 17.19 6.49
C PRO A 59 2.86 16.15 6.78
N LEU A 60 2.38 15.43 5.75
CA LEU A 60 1.39 14.36 5.93
C LEU A 60 1.94 13.20 6.76
N LEU A 61 3.12 12.69 6.39
CA LEU A 61 3.75 11.57 7.09
C LEU A 61 4.19 11.96 8.51
N GLU A 62 4.51 13.24 8.72
CA GLU A 62 4.72 13.81 10.06
C GLU A 62 3.45 13.71 10.93
N ALA A 63 2.32 14.18 10.41
CA ALA A 63 1.05 14.11 11.12
C ALA A 63 0.60 12.66 11.39
N MET A 64 0.77 11.75 10.41
CA MET A 64 0.45 10.34 10.59
C MET A 64 1.30 9.68 11.69
N ALA A 65 2.61 9.94 11.72
CA ALA A 65 3.48 9.37 12.74
C ALA A 65 3.15 9.91 14.14
N ALA A 66 2.85 11.21 14.26
CA ALA A 66 2.43 11.81 15.52
C ALA A 66 1.15 11.17 16.07
N ASP A 67 0.16 10.93 15.21
CA ASP A 67 -1.11 10.27 15.58
C ASP A 67 -0.97 8.75 15.83
N LEU A 68 0.04 8.11 15.25
CA LEU A 68 0.34 6.70 15.49
C LEU A 68 1.08 6.49 16.82
N LEU A 69 2.00 7.39 17.15
CA LEU A 69 2.82 7.36 18.37
C LEU A 69 2.14 8.02 19.58
N GLY A 70 1.09 8.81 19.33
CA GLY A 70 0.23 9.39 20.36
C GLY A 70 -0.62 8.33 21.09
N PRO A 71 -1.32 8.72 22.18
CA PRO A 71 -2.20 7.82 22.91
C PRO A 71 -3.25 7.24 21.96
N ALA A 72 -3.34 5.90 21.92
CA ALA A 72 -4.23 5.20 21.02
C ALA A 72 -5.67 5.68 21.24
N PRO A 73 -6.34 6.24 20.22
CA PRO A 73 -7.79 6.38 20.28
C PRO A 73 -8.40 4.99 20.42
N GLU A 74 -9.59 4.89 21.00
CA GLU A 74 -10.47 3.72 20.89
C GLU A 74 -10.83 3.52 19.40
N ARG A 75 -9.87 3.05 18.60
CA ARG A 75 -10.11 2.59 17.25
C ARG A 75 -10.79 1.26 17.39
N ALA A 76 -12.12 1.28 17.54
CA ALA A 76 -12.93 0.15 17.13
C ALA A 76 -12.63 -0.07 15.65
N ALA A 77 -11.71 -0.99 15.35
CA ALA A 77 -11.61 -1.54 14.03
C ALA A 77 -13.00 -2.15 13.76
N ARG A 78 -13.83 -1.44 13.00
CA ARG A 78 -14.91 -2.10 12.28
C ARG A 78 -14.19 -3.03 11.30
N GLN A 79 -13.95 -4.25 11.75
CA GLN A 79 -13.66 -5.35 10.85
C GLN A 79 -14.92 -5.48 10.01
N GLU A 80 -14.86 -4.93 8.80
CA GLU A 80 -15.76 -5.36 7.75
C GLU A 80 -15.59 -6.88 7.68
N SER A 81 -16.66 -7.61 7.99
CA SER A 81 -16.63 -9.07 7.98
C SER A 81 -16.50 -9.52 6.53
N ALA A 82 -15.26 -9.69 6.07
CA ALA A 82 -15.00 -10.33 4.80
C ALA A 82 -15.57 -11.76 4.87
N THR A 83 -16.37 -12.13 3.86
CA THR A 83 -17.01 -13.46 3.80
C THR A 83 -16.08 -14.48 3.13
N SER A 84 -15.05 -14.01 2.43
CA SER A 84 -13.99 -14.79 1.81
C SER A 84 -12.65 -14.02 1.77
N MET A 85 -11.57 -14.72 1.42
CA MET A 85 -10.25 -14.10 1.23
C MET A 85 -10.22 -13.16 0.02
N ASP A 86 -10.97 -13.48 -1.03
CA ASP A 86 -11.10 -12.62 -2.22
C ASP A 86 -11.85 -11.33 -1.85
N ASP A 87 -12.92 -11.42 -1.06
CA ASP A 87 -13.61 -10.23 -0.54
C ASP A 87 -12.67 -9.38 0.32
N ALA A 88 -11.84 -10.01 1.15
CA ALA A 88 -10.86 -9.30 2.00
C ALA A 88 -9.81 -8.57 1.15
N ARG A 89 -9.34 -9.21 0.08
CA ARG A 89 -8.40 -8.62 -0.90
C ARG A 89 -9.03 -7.41 -1.59
N ASP A 90 -10.23 -7.55 -2.11
CA ASP A 90 -10.91 -6.49 -2.86
C ASP A 90 -11.28 -5.30 -1.99
N GLN A 91 -11.79 -5.54 -0.76
CA GLN A 91 -12.02 -4.49 0.23
C GLN A 91 -10.72 -3.77 0.61
N SER A 92 -9.61 -4.50 0.69
CA SER A 92 -8.29 -3.92 0.96
C SER A 92 -7.84 -3.02 -0.20
N LEU A 93 -7.93 -3.48 -1.44
CA LEU A 93 -7.59 -2.69 -2.63
C LEU A 93 -8.49 -1.45 -2.78
N GLN A 94 -9.78 -1.56 -2.49
CA GLN A 94 -10.70 -0.43 -2.47
C GLN A 94 -10.30 0.59 -1.40
N GLY A 95 -9.96 0.15 -0.19
CA GLY A 95 -9.48 1.02 0.88
C GLY A 95 -8.19 1.76 0.52
N VAL A 96 -7.24 1.07 -0.13
CA VAL A 96 -6.02 1.68 -0.66
C VAL A 96 -6.36 2.77 -1.68
N ARG A 97 -7.25 2.48 -2.63
CA ARG A 97 -7.67 3.45 -3.66
C ARG A 97 -8.32 4.69 -3.05
N GLN A 98 -9.22 4.49 -2.08
CA GLN A 98 -9.92 5.59 -1.42
C GLN A 98 -8.95 6.48 -0.65
N ALA A 99 -8.01 5.88 0.09
CA ALA A 99 -7.02 6.63 0.86
C ALA A 99 -6.07 7.41 -0.05
N ALA A 100 -5.57 6.79 -1.12
CA ALA A 100 -4.70 7.47 -2.09
C ALA A 100 -5.42 8.63 -2.80
N TRP A 101 -6.69 8.47 -3.15
CA TRP A 101 -7.50 9.54 -3.73
C TRP A 101 -7.70 10.70 -2.75
N LEU A 102 -8.06 10.42 -1.49
CA LEU A 102 -8.24 11.44 -0.45
C LEU A 102 -6.97 12.27 -0.25
N VAL A 103 -5.82 11.61 -0.13
CA VAL A 103 -4.54 12.30 0.01
C VAL A 103 -4.24 13.15 -1.22
N SER A 104 -4.39 12.59 -2.43
CA SER A 104 -4.13 13.33 -3.67
C SER A 104 -5.04 14.54 -3.85
N ALA A 105 -6.28 14.49 -3.37
CA ALA A 105 -7.26 15.56 -3.51
C ALA A 105 -7.06 16.70 -2.50
N LYS A 106 -6.42 16.43 -1.36
CA LYS A 106 -6.41 17.32 -0.18
C LYS A 106 -5.03 17.74 0.31
N THR A 107 -3.97 17.26 -0.33
CA THR A 107 -2.58 17.52 0.08
C THR A 107 -1.72 17.92 -1.12
N SER A 108 -0.46 18.24 -0.87
CA SER A 108 0.48 18.57 -1.92
C SER A 108 0.81 17.35 -2.82
N PRO A 109 1.27 17.56 -4.06
CA PRO A 109 1.77 16.46 -4.89
C PRO A 109 2.91 15.66 -4.23
N GLU A 110 3.74 16.34 -3.42
CA GLU A 110 4.82 15.73 -2.66
C GLU A 110 4.28 14.79 -1.57
N ASP A 111 3.30 15.24 -0.77
CA ASP A 111 2.62 14.41 0.22
C ASP A 111 1.93 13.20 -0.43
N ALA A 112 1.27 13.42 -1.57
CA ALA A 112 0.63 12.36 -2.31
C ALA A 112 1.64 11.32 -2.81
N ALA A 113 2.79 11.75 -3.34
CA ALA A 113 3.84 10.84 -3.78
C ALA A 113 4.45 10.05 -2.61
N ALA A 114 4.76 10.73 -1.51
CA ALA A 114 5.31 10.10 -0.30
C ALA A 114 4.33 9.09 0.31
N TYR A 115 3.03 9.40 0.32
CA TYR A 115 2.00 8.49 0.79
C TYR A 115 1.90 7.23 -0.08
N ARG A 116 1.88 7.36 -1.41
CA ARG A 116 1.87 6.19 -2.32
C ARG A 116 3.11 5.31 -2.14
N HIS A 117 4.28 5.92 -1.93
CA HIS A 117 5.50 5.20 -1.62
C HIS A 117 5.42 4.46 -0.28
N LEU A 118 4.85 5.08 0.76
CA LEU A 118 4.60 4.43 2.04
C LEU A 118 3.69 3.20 1.89
N LEU A 119 2.59 3.30 1.14
CA LEU A 119 1.65 2.19 0.92
C LEU A 119 2.36 0.98 0.28
N LEU A 120 3.15 1.22 -0.76
CA LEU A 120 3.92 0.17 -1.43
C LEU A 120 4.98 -0.43 -0.53
N LYS A 121 5.73 0.41 0.20
CA LYS A 121 6.74 -0.04 1.13
C LYS A 121 6.16 -0.99 2.18
N VAL A 122 5.00 -0.66 2.74
CA VAL A 122 4.32 -1.54 3.71
C VAL A 122 3.90 -2.86 3.08
N ALA A 123 3.36 -2.85 1.86
CA ALA A 123 3.01 -4.07 1.14
C ALA A 123 4.24 -4.95 0.85
N ASP A 124 5.35 -4.35 0.39
CA ASP A 124 6.61 -5.06 0.11
C ASP A 124 7.23 -5.66 1.39
N GLU A 125 7.25 -4.91 2.50
CA GLU A 125 7.74 -5.40 3.81
C GLU A 125 6.91 -6.58 4.32
N VAL A 126 5.59 -6.53 4.18
CA VAL A 126 4.69 -7.63 4.57
C VAL A 126 4.93 -8.88 3.71
N ALA A 127 5.07 -8.72 2.39
CA ALA A 127 5.43 -9.83 1.49
C ALA A 127 6.80 -10.43 1.84
N ASN A 128 7.76 -9.60 2.26
CA ASN A 128 9.08 -10.07 2.67
C ASN A 128 9.08 -10.78 4.04
N ALA A 129 8.29 -10.30 4.99
CA ALA A 129 8.16 -10.92 6.31
C ALA A 129 7.56 -12.33 6.21
N ALA A 130 6.64 -12.58 5.26
CA ALA A 130 6.13 -13.91 4.97
C ALA A 130 7.22 -14.89 4.52
N LYS A 131 8.28 -14.41 3.84
CA LYS A 131 9.44 -15.24 3.43
C LYS A 131 10.25 -15.75 4.62
N GLU A 132 10.47 -14.89 5.61
CA GLU A 132 11.26 -15.23 6.81
C GLU A 132 10.44 -16.08 7.80
N GLY A 133 9.11 -16.01 7.70
CA GLY A 133 8.13 -16.69 8.55
C GLY A 133 7.68 -18.08 8.10
N GLY A 134 8.41 -18.77 7.20
CA GLY A 134 8.18 -20.17 6.77
C GLY A 134 8.34 -21.22 7.89
N PHE A 135 7.95 -20.87 9.11
CA PHE A 135 8.17 -21.60 10.36
C PHE A 135 7.05 -22.60 10.63
N LEU A 136 6.82 -23.51 9.67
CA LEU A 136 6.27 -24.85 9.92
C LEU A 136 6.68 -25.85 8.81
N GLY A 137 7.92 -25.75 8.32
CA GLY A 137 8.64 -26.94 7.84
C GLY A 137 8.47 -27.36 6.38
N ILE A 138 7.96 -26.51 5.48
CA ILE A 138 8.07 -26.73 4.04
C ILE A 138 8.38 -25.38 3.39
N GLY A 139 9.56 -25.27 2.78
CA GLY A 139 10.12 -24.00 2.28
C GLY A 139 9.12 -23.20 1.46
N GLY A 140 8.80 -22.00 1.94
CA GLY A 140 7.96 -21.04 1.22
C GLY A 140 8.75 -20.42 0.06
N GLU A 141 8.16 -20.49 -1.13
CA GLU A 141 8.69 -19.87 -2.34
C GLU A 141 8.79 -18.34 -2.18
N GLN A 142 9.84 -17.75 -2.76
CA GLN A 142 10.19 -16.34 -2.69
C GLN A 142 9.11 -15.44 -3.34
N VAL A 143 8.26 -14.74 -2.58
CA VAL A 143 7.03 -14.04 -3.08
C VAL A 143 6.31 -14.90 -4.12
N ASN A 144 5.33 -15.68 -3.68
CA ASN A 144 4.63 -16.55 -4.63
C ASN A 144 3.89 -15.71 -5.69
N ASP A 145 3.49 -16.35 -6.80
CA ASP A 145 2.88 -15.67 -7.94
C ASP A 145 1.64 -14.83 -7.57
N ARG A 146 0.90 -15.23 -6.53
CA ARG A 146 -0.30 -14.49 -6.08
C ARG A 146 0.06 -13.20 -5.37
N GLU A 147 1.04 -13.22 -4.47
CA GLU A 147 1.54 -12.03 -3.78
C GLU A 147 2.15 -11.05 -4.79
N ARG A 148 2.91 -11.56 -5.76
CA ARG A 148 3.52 -10.74 -6.83
C ARG A 148 2.44 -10.05 -7.66
N ALA A 149 1.39 -10.78 -8.03
CA ALA A 149 0.26 -10.21 -8.77
C ALA A 149 -0.43 -9.08 -7.99
N VAL A 150 -0.56 -9.20 -6.66
CA VAL A 150 -1.12 -8.11 -5.83
C VAL A 150 -0.18 -6.91 -5.73
N LEU A 151 1.12 -7.12 -5.56
CA LEU A 151 2.07 -6.01 -5.55
C LEU A 151 2.07 -5.24 -6.87
N ASP A 152 1.99 -5.95 -8.00
CA ASP A 152 1.90 -5.31 -9.32
C ASP A 152 0.57 -4.57 -9.50
N GLU A 153 -0.54 -5.11 -8.97
CA GLU A 153 -1.82 -4.41 -8.97
C GLU A 153 -1.79 -3.15 -8.09
N LEU A 154 -1.16 -3.20 -6.91
CA LEU A 154 -0.95 -2.03 -6.06
C LEU A 154 -0.07 -0.98 -6.77
N ARG A 155 0.99 -1.39 -7.47
CA ARG A 155 1.85 -0.48 -8.24
C ARG A 155 1.09 0.25 -9.33
N ARG A 156 0.24 -0.47 -10.08
CA ARG A 156 -0.67 0.09 -11.09
C ARG A 156 -1.69 1.03 -10.48
N LEU A 157 -2.36 0.60 -9.41
CA LEU A 157 -3.39 1.38 -8.72
C LEU A 157 -2.84 2.70 -8.19
N LEU A 158 -1.61 2.68 -7.67
CA LEU A 158 -0.93 3.85 -7.13
C LEU A 158 -0.17 4.65 -8.20
N GLY A 159 -0.25 4.28 -9.47
CA GLY A 159 0.42 5.00 -10.57
C GLY A 159 1.94 5.10 -10.37
N THR A 160 2.55 4.04 -9.84
CA THR A 160 4.00 3.97 -9.55
C THR A 160 4.77 3.09 -10.52
N GLU A 161 4.09 2.44 -11.46
CA GLU A 161 4.77 1.95 -12.65
C GLU A 161 5.27 3.15 -13.47
N PRO A 162 6.50 3.09 -14.02
CA PRO A 162 6.85 4.00 -15.10
C PRO A 162 5.77 3.86 -16.17
N ALA A 163 5.19 4.98 -16.62
CA ALA A 163 4.27 4.96 -17.75
C ALA A 163 4.89 4.10 -18.86
N PRO A 164 4.13 3.20 -19.53
CA PRO A 164 4.65 2.49 -20.68
C PRO A 164 5.24 3.54 -21.61
N SER A 165 6.55 3.45 -21.84
CA SER A 165 7.25 4.41 -22.70
C SER A 165 6.43 4.53 -23.97
N PRO A 166 6.07 5.75 -24.42
CA PRO A 166 5.34 5.89 -25.66
C PRO A 166 6.17 5.17 -26.72
N LEU A 167 5.61 4.09 -27.28
CA LEU A 167 6.23 3.38 -28.38
C LEU A 167 6.57 4.44 -29.41
N LEU A 168 7.88 4.65 -29.61
CA LEU A 168 8.42 5.64 -30.51
C LEU A 168 7.75 5.37 -31.87
N SER A 169 6.78 6.21 -32.25
CA SER A 169 6.19 6.17 -33.58
C SER A 169 7.37 6.26 -34.55
N PRO A 170 7.51 5.36 -35.53
CA PRO A 170 8.54 5.56 -36.54
C PRO A 170 8.26 6.89 -37.23
N SER A 171 9.16 7.86 -37.02
CA SER A 171 9.15 9.12 -37.78
C SER A 171 9.16 8.78 -39.27
N PRO A 172 8.40 9.50 -40.11
CA PRO A 172 8.44 9.29 -41.55
C PRO A 172 9.69 9.99 -42.07
N ASP A 173 10.86 9.38 -41.88
CA ASP A 173 12.06 9.83 -42.57
C ASP A 173 11.92 9.43 -44.04
N GLY A 174 11.79 10.46 -44.86
CA GLY A 174 11.65 10.35 -46.30
C GLY A 174 12.87 9.72 -46.96
N SER A 175 12.63 9.32 -48.20
CA SER A 175 13.53 9.38 -49.37
C SER A 175 13.36 8.10 -50.19
N GLY A 176 12.62 8.23 -51.28
CA GLY A 176 12.42 7.21 -52.31
C GLY A 176 12.31 7.91 -53.65
N ASN A 177 13.47 8.20 -54.21
CA ASN A 177 13.71 8.83 -55.50
C ASN A 177 13.28 7.94 -56.69
N SER A 178 13.00 8.59 -57.83
CA SER A 178 12.96 8.07 -59.22
C SER A 178 11.82 7.08 -59.57
N ASN A 179 11.07 7.28 -60.64
CA ASN A 179 11.48 7.50 -62.04
C ASN A 179 10.37 8.23 -62.83
#